data_AF-A0A386C9C9-F1
#
_entry.id   AF-A0A386C9C9-F1
#
_cell.length_a   1.000
_cell.length_b   1.000
_cell.length_c   1.000
_cell.angle_alpha   90.00
_cell.angle_beta   90.00
_cell.angle_gamma   90.00
#
_symmetry.space_group_name_H-M   'P 1'
#
loop_
_entity.id
_entity.type
_entity.pdbx_description
1 polymer ?
#
loop_
_entity_poly.entity_id
_entity_poly.type
_entity_poly.pdbx_seq_one_letter_code
_entity_poly.pdbx_strand_id
1 'polypeptide(L)'
;ATYLDHKLEDVCRLAASHGYQALELPAFSGNPHLDIDAVVKPGGAEKVRKLLDASGLTISALSNHTESQLVLGPYGKDTDAFCKGSKEEKIRFGTERMVRTAQAANALQVPVVCGFIGCENFGRFFPFRTRRAGPTWRPSSSSGGAASSIASRSTASSSRTSRIRTSSST
;
A
#
# COMPACT_ATOMS: atom_id res chain seq x y z
N ALA A 1 -6.92 -28.36 -3.18
CA ALA A 1 -8.21 -27.65 -3.01
C ALA A 1 -8.05 -26.74 -1.82
N THR A 2 -8.36 -25.46 -1.98
CA THR A 2 -8.45 -24.53 -0.83
C THR A 2 -9.89 -24.58 -0.29
N TYR A 3 -10.13 -24.11 0.93
CA TYR A 3 -11.50 -24.06 1.46
C TYR A 3 -12.45 -23.19 0.62
N LEU A 4 -11.92 -22.33 -0.26
CA LEU A 4 -12.67 -21.49 -1.19
C LEU A 4 -13.37 -22.29 -2.30
N ASP A 5 -12.94 -23.52 -2.56
CA ASP A 5 -13.58 -24.41 -3.55
C ASP A 5 -14.89 -25.03 -3.01
N HIS A 6 -15.18 -24.85 -1.71
CA HIS A 6 -16.36 -25.37 -1.02
C HIS A 6 -17.34 -24.26 -0.66
N LYS A 7 -18.62 -24.63 -0.48
CA LYS A 7 -19.62 -23.72 0.08
C LYS A 7 -19.29 -23.40 1.54
N LEU A 8 -19.61 -22.18 1.97
CA LEU A 8 -19.31 -21.73 3.33
C LEU A 8 -19.96 -22.65 4.38
N GLU A 9 -21.17 -23.13 4.14
CA GLU A 9 -21.89 -24.04 5.03
C GLU A 9 -21.17 -25.38 5.22
N ASP A 10 -20.55 -25.91 4.17
CA ASP A 10 -19.80 -27.16 4.25
C ASP A 10 -18.48 -26.96 5.00
N VAL A 11 -17.82 -25.81 4.81
CA VAL A 11 -16.64 -25.42 5.59
C VAL A 11 -16.99 -25.24 7.06
N CYS A 12 -18.13 -24.60 7.37
CA CYS A 12 -18.61 -24.44 8.74
C CYS A 12 -18.91 -25.79 9.40
N ARG A 13 -19.58 -26.70 8.70
CA ARG A 13 -19.86 -28.05 9.20
C ARG A 13 -18.57 -28.82 9.46
N LEU A 14 -17.60 -28.72 8.56
CA LEU A 14 -16.28 -29.34 8.73
C LEU A 14 -15.59 -28.78 9.96
N ALA A 15 -15.51 -27.46 10.10
CA ALA A 15 -14.89 -26.81 11.26
C ALA A 15 -15.55 -27.22 12.59
N ALA A 16 -16.88 -27.21 12.65
CA ALA A 16 -17.63 -27.66 13.82
C ALA A 16 -17.35 -29.14 14.15
N SER A 17 -17.26 -30.01 13.13
CA SER A 17 -16.96 -31.45 13.34
C SER A 17 -15.56 -31.70 13.92
N HIS A 18 -14.63 -30.78 13.72
CA HIS A 18 -13.28 -30.82 14.28
C HIS A 18 -13.14 -30.06 15.62
N GLY A 19 -14.23 -29.51 16.16
CA GLY A 19 -14.25 -28.82 17.45
C GLY A 19 -13.78 -27.36 17.40
N TYR A 20 -13.68 -26.75 16.21
CA TYR A 20 -13.43 -25.31 16.13
C TYR A 20 -14.64 -24.52 16.64
N GLN A 21 -14.38 -23.39 17.28
CA GLN A 21 -15.41 -22.49 17.84
C GLN A 21 -15.56 -21.19 17.06
N ALA A 22 -14.55 -20.86 16.23
CA ALA A 22 -14.52 -19.64 15.46
C ALA A 22 -13.82 -19.84 14.12
N LEU A 23 -14.18 -19.01 13.15
CA LEU A 23 -13.56 -18.95 11.83
C LEU A 23 -13.01 -17.55 11.54
N GLU A 24 -11.87 -17.52 10.89
CA GLU A 24 -11.37 -16.33 10.20
C GLU A 24 -11.89 -16.36 8.77
N LEU A 25 -12.58 -15.29 8.35
CA LEU A 25 -13.17 -15.22 7.01
C LEU A 25 -12.33 -14.33 6.09
N PRO A 26 -11.88 -14.84 4.93
CA PRO A 26 -11.26 -14.01 3.91
C PRO A 26 -12.23 -12.94 3.41
N ALA A 27 -11.75 -11.73 3.15
CA ALA A 27 -12.57 -10.54 2.86
C ALA A 27 -12.12 -9.81 1.58
N PHE A 28 -11.41 -10.51 0.69
CA PHE A 28 -10.95 -9.97 -0.60
C PHE A 28 -12.07 -10.03 -1.67
N SER A 29 -11.98 -9.18 -2.71
CA SER A 29 -12.96 -9.17 -3.81
C SER A 29 -13.00 -10.50 -4.57
N GLY A 30 -14.22 -10.95 -4.89
CA GLY A 30 -14.41 -12.22 -5.61
C GLY A 30 -14.33 -13.46 -4.71
N ASN A 31 -14.25 -13.29 -3.39
CA ASN A 31 -14.41 -14.40 -2.46
C ASN A 31 -15.85 -14.96 -2.50
N PRO A 32 -16.07 -16.27 -2.73
CA PRO A 32 -17.40 -16.88 -2.69
C PRO A 32 -18.04 -16.90 -1.29
N HIS A 33 -17.26 -16.78 -0.21
CA HIS A 33 -17.77 -16.90 1.16
C HIS A 33 -18.28 -15.58 1.75
N LEU A 34 -17.65 -14.46 1.41
CA LEU A 34 -17.95 -13.16 2.02
C LEU A 34 -17.80 -12.03 1.02
N ASP A 35 -18.92 -11.37 0.72
CA ASP A 35 -18.94 -10.12 -0.03
C ASP A 35 -19.06 -8.94 0.95
N ILE A 36 -17.94 -8.25 1.18
CA ILE A 36 -17.92 -7.11 2.10
C ILE A 36 -18.79 -5.93 1.64
N ASP A 37 -19.01 -5.79 0.32
CA ASP A 37 -19.85 -4.73 -0.21
C ASP A 37 -21.33 -4.97 0.08
N ALA A 38 -21.74 -6.23 0.09
CA ALA A 38 -23.05 -6.65 0.57
C ALA A 38 -23.19 -6.55 2.08
N VAL A 39 -22.14 -6.89 2.86
CA VAL A 39 -22.16 -6.87 4.33
C VAL A 39 -22.36 -5.46 4.89
N VAL A 40 -21.73 -4.45 4.29
CA VAL A 40 -21.85 -3.05 4.75
C VAL A 40 -23.25 -2.47 4.48
N LYS A 41 -24.05 -3.08 3.60
CA LYS A 41 -25.43 -2.64 3.36
C LYS A 41 -26.34 -3.06 4.51
N PRO A 42 -27.44 -2.31 4.77
CA PRO A 42 -28.41 -2.67 5.80
C PRO A 42 -28.91 -4.13 5.66
N GLY A 43 -28.86 -4.90 6.76
CA GLY A 43 -29.28 -6.30 6.80
C GLY A 43 -28.30 -7.31 6.16
N GLY A 44 -27.19 -6.86 5.56
CA GLY A 44 -26.18 -7.75 4.96
C GLY A 44 -25.45 -8.58 6.01
N ALA A 45 -24.98 -7.93 7.07
CA ALA A 45 -24.28 -8.58 8.18
C ALA A 45 -25.13 -9.63 8.92
N GLU A 46 -26.45 -9.43 9.02
CA GLU A 46 -27.35 -10.39 9.68
C GLU A 46 -27.41 -11.74 8.96
N LYS A 47 -27.37 -11.74 7.63
CA LYS A 47 -27.40 -12.98 6.84
C LYS A 47 -26.16 -13.83 7.11
N VAL A 48 -25.00 -13.19 7.16
CA VAL A 48 -23.73 -13.85 7.44
C VAL A 48 -23.73 -14.38 8.88
N ARG A 49 -24.09 -13.56 9.87
CA ARG A 49 -24.19 -14.01 11.27
C ARG A 49 -25.10 -15.23 11.44
N LYS A 50 -26.30 -15.19 10.86
CA LYS A 50 -27.25 -16.31 10.93
C LYS A 50 -26.68 -17.63 10.39
N LEU A 51 -25.86 -17.57 9.34
CA LEU A 51 -25.22 -18.75 8.77
C LEU A 51 -24.20 -19.37 9.72
N LEU A 52 -23.37 -18.53 10.34
CA LEU A 52 -22.35 -18.97 11.31
C LEU A 52 -23.00 -19.46 12.62
N ASP A 53 -24.00 -18.73 13.12
CA ASP A 53 -24.76 -19.08 14.33
C ASP A 53 -25.46 -20.45 14.18
N ALA A 54 -26.00 -20.76 12.99
CA ALA A 54 -26.61 -22.06 12.69
C ALA A 54 -25.63 -23.23 12.78
N SER A 55 -24.32 -22.96 12.65
CA SER A 55 -23.25 -23.95 12.78
C SER A 55 -22.61 -23.93 14.18
N GLY A 56 -23.08 -23.07 15.10
CA GLY A 56 -22.48 -22.88 16.42
C GLY A 56 -21.08 -22.24 16.38
N LEU A 57 -20.75 -21.54 15.29
CA LEU A 57 -19.45 -20.92 15.07
C LEU A 57 -19.55 -19.40 15.18
N THR A 58 -18.47 -18.77 15.61
CA THR A 58 -18.33 -17.31 15.62
C THR A 58 -17.29 -16.84 14.59
N ILE A 59 -17.26 -15.54 14.28
CA ILE A 59 -16.21 -14.96 13.42
C ILE A 59 -15.15 -14.35 14.33
N SER A 60 -13.92 -14.87 14.27
CA SER A 60 -12.80 -14.36 15.09
C SER A 60 -12.16 -13.11 14.47
N ALA A 61 -11.99 -13.12 13.14
CA ALA A 61 -11.35 -12.05 12.39
C ALA A 61 -11.81 -12.06 10.92
N LEU A 62 -11.68 -10.90 10.26
CA LEU A 62 -11.73 -10.81 8.81
C LEU A 62 -10.31 -10.69 8.26
N SER A 63 -9.98 -11.35 7.16
CA SER A 63 -8.66 -11.24 6.55
C SER A 63 -8.69 -10.76 5.11
N ASN A 64 -8.03 -9.65 4.83
CA ASN A 64 -7.90 -9.12 3.47
C ASN A 64 -6.44 -8.96 3.10
N HIS A 65 -5.72 -10.06 2.90
CA HIS A 65 -4.30 -10.03 2.53
C HIS A 65 -4.07 -9.58 1.09
N THR A 66 -4.97 -9.97 0.18
CA THR A 66 -4.82 -9.76 -1.26
C THR A 66 -4.82 -8.27 -1.61
N GLU A 67 -5.76 -7.49 -1.07
CA GLU A 67 -5.94 -6.10 -1.46
C GLU A 67 -5.14 -5.14 -0.55
N SER A 68 -4.97 -5.50 0.72
CA SER A 68 -4.24 -4.68 1.69
C SER A 68 -2.77 -4.49 1.34
N GLN A 69 -2.12 -5.49 0.73
CA GLN A 69 -0.73 -5.35 0.31
C GLN A 69 -0.52 -4.18 -0.65
N LEU A 70 -1.55 -3.75 -1.40
CA LEU A 70 -1.43 -2.64 -2.33
C LEU A 70 -1.27 -1.27 -1.65
N VAL A 71 -1.44 -1.19 -0.33
CA VAL A 71 -1.21 0.06 0.41
C VAL A 71 0.25 0.50 0.32
N LEU A 72 1.21 -0.43 0.46
CA LEU A 72 2.64 -0.16 0.31
C LEU A 72 3.32 -0.94 -0.85
N GLY A 73 2.57 -1.80 -1.55
CA GLY A 73 3.01 -2.53 -2.75
C GLY A 73 3.16 -4.05 -2.51
N PRO A 74 3.45 -4.83 -3.57
CA PRO A 74 4.10 -4.41 -4.82
C PRO A 74 3.14 -3.85 -5.90
N TYR A 75 3.66 -2.98 -6.76
CA TYR A 75 2.89 -2.30 -7.82
C TYR A 75 3.13 -2.85 -9.23
N GLY A 76 4.05 -3.80 -9.36
CA GLY A 76 4.37 -4.42 -10.64
C GLY A 76 3.28 -5.38 -11.14
N LYS A 77 3.62 -6.12 -12.20
CA LYS A 77 2.73 -7.09 -12.86
C LYS A 77 2.18 -8.19 -11.94
N ASP A 78 2.85 -8.45 -10.82
CA ASP A 78 2.51 -9.53 -9.90
C ASP A 78 1.16 -9.27 -9.19
N THR A 79 0.71 -8.02 -9.14
CA THR A 79 -0.60 -7.65 -8.57
C THR A 79 -1.70 -7.40 -9.59
N ASP A 80 -1.38 -7.45 -10.89
CA ASP A 80 -2.32 -7.19 -11.99
C ASP A 80 -3.41 -8.26 -12.12
N ALA A 81 -3.23 -9.42 -11.48
CA ALA A 81 -4.25 -10.47 -11.43
C ALA A 81 -5.51 -10.02 -10.69
N PHE A 82 -5.39 -9.10 -9.73
CA PHE A 82 -6.51 -8.63 -8.91
C PHE A 82 -6.67 -7.10 -8.89
N CYS A 83 -5.65 -6.33 -9.28
CA CYS A 83 -5.78 -4.88 -9.47
C CYS A 83 -4.82 -4.40 -10.56
N LYS A 84 -5.35 -3.99 -11.72
CA LYS A 84 -4.58 -3.39 -12.82
C LYS A 84 -4.61 -1.87 -12.71
N GLY A 85 -3.55 -1.21 -13.16
CA GLY A 85 -3.50 0.25 -13.22
C GLY A 85 -2.13 0.81 -12.79
N SER A 86 -2.08 2.13 -12.64
CA SER A 86 -0.92 2.82 -12.10
C SER A 86 -0.69 2.50 -10.62
N LYS A 87 0.50 2.84 -10.11
CA LYS A 87 0.81 2.73 -8.68
C LYS A 87 -0.22 3.45 -7.81
N GLU A 88 -0.60 4.66 -8.20
CA GLU A 88 -1.54 5.53 -7.47
C GLU A 88 -2.95 4.92 -7.46
N GLU A 89 -3.37 4.31 -8.57
CA GLU A 89 -4.66 3.62 -8.66
C GLU A 89 -4.69 2.39 -7.75
N LYS A 90 -3.61 1.61 -7.74
CA LYS A 90 -3.47 0.44 -6.86
C LYS A 90 -3.47 0.82 -5.39
N ILE A 91 -2.73 1.87 -5.00
CA ILE A 91 -2.71 2.38 -3.62
C ILE A 91 -4.10 2.83 -3.19
N ARG A 92 -4.79 3.61 -4.04
CA ARG A 92 -6.16 4.07 -3.78
C ARG A 92 -7.10 2.89 -3.57
N PHE A 93 -7.07 1.92 -4.48
CA PHE A 93 -7.88 0.70 -4.38
C PHE A 93 -7.59 -0.06 -3.08
N GLY A 94 -6.34 -0.39 -2.77
CA GLY A 94 -5.97 -1.11 -1.55
C GLY A 94 -6.40 -0.38 -0.27
N THR A 95 -6.25 0.94 -0.24
CA THR A 95 -6.66 1.78 0.90
C THR A 95 -8.17 1.77 1.09
N GLU A 96 -8.94 1.99 0.02
CA GLU A 96 -10.40 1.98 0.04
C GLU A 96 -10.94 0.61 0.47
N ARG A 97 -10.36 -0.48 -0.05
CA ARG A 97 -10.72 -1.85 0.32
C ARG A 97 -10.45 -2.16 1.79
N MET A 98 -9.35 -1.67 2.36
CA MET A 98 -9.08 -1.83 3.79
C MET A 98 -10.07 -1.08 4.67
N VAL A 99 -10.44 0.16 4.31
CA VAL A 99 -11.49 0.91 5.00
C VAL A 99 -12.82 0.18 4.92
N ARG A 100 -13.16 -0.35 3.74
CA ARG A 100 -14.37 -1.17 3.51
C ARG A 100 -14.39 -2.42 4.38
N THR A 101 -13.25 -3.10 4.49
CA THR A 101 -13.09 -4.31 5.31
C THR A 101 -13.29 -3.98 6.79
N ALA A 102 -12.77 -2.84 7.27
CA ALA A 102 -13.01 -2.37 8.63
C ALA A 102 -14.50 -2.04 8.89
N GLN A 103 -15.18 -1.41 7.92
CA GLN A 103 -16.62 -1.17 8.01
C GLN A 103 -17.42 -2.48 8.08
N ALA A 104 -17.04 -3.48 7.28
CA ALA A 104 -17.67 -4.79 7.28
C ALA A 104 -17.42 -5.53 8.61
N ALA A 105 -16.20 -5.47 9.15
CA ALA A 105 -15.88 -6.02 10.47
C ALA A 105 -16.74 -5.38 11.56
N ASN A 106 -16.88 -4.05 11.56
CA ASN A 106 -17.76 -3.34 12.48
C ASN A 106 -19.23 -3.77 12.35
N ALA A 107 -19.73 -3.91 11.11
CA ALA A 107 -21.10 -4.37 10.86
C ALA A 107 -21.33 -5.81 11.34
N LEU A 108 -20.32 -6.68 11.26
CA LEU A 108 -20.32 -8.05 11.76
C LEU A 108 -20.00 -8.15 13.25
N GLN A 109 -19.63 -7.04 13.91
CA GLN A 109 -19.16 -6.97 15.30
C GLN A 109 -17.90 -7.82 15.55
N VAL A 110 -17.00 -7.84 14.57
CA VAL A 110 -15.71 -8.55 14.63
C VAL A 110 -14.61 -7.55 15.01
N PRO A 111 -13.80 -7.82 16.04
CA PRO A 111 -12.85 -6.84 16.57
C PRO A 111 -11.55 -6.72 15.76
N VAL A 112 -11.23 -7.71 14.92
CA VAL A 112 -9.92 -7.82 14.26
C VAL A 112 -10.06 -7.88 12.75
N VAL A 113 -9.24 -7.07 12.07
CA VAL A 113 -8.99 -7.17 10.63
C VAL A 113 -7.52 -7.50 10.40
N CYS A 114 -7.27 -8.67 9.81
CA CYS A 114 -5.95 -9.14 9.40
C CYS A 114 -5.64 -8.67 7.97
N GLY A 115 -4.40 -8.30 7.72
CA GLY A 115 -3.96 -7.88 6.40
C GLY A 115 -2.45 -7.79 6.30
N PHE A 116 -1.97 -7.51 5.09
CA PHE A 116 -0.60 -7.14 4.84
C PHE A 116 -0.51 -5.64 4.60
N ILE A 117 0.57 -5.03 5.07
CA ILE A 117 0.84 -3.62 4.76
C ILE A 117 1.41 -3.47 3.34
N GLY A 118 2.06 -4.52 2.83
CA GLY A 118 2.76 -4.50 1.55
C GLY A 118 4.24 -4.14 1.64
N CYS A 119 4.99 -4.47 0.59
CA CYS A 119 6.37 -4.07 0.39
C CYS A 119 6.64 -3.96 -1.12
N GLU A 120 7.06 -2.78 -1.57
CA GLU A 120 7.34 -2.53 -2.99
C GLU A 120 8.42 -3.45 -3.56
N ASN A 121 9.46 -3.76 -2.79
CA ASN A 121 10.52 -4.67 -3.18
C ASN A 121 11.13 -5.39 -1.97
N PHE A 122 10.61 -6.57 -1.66
CA PHE A 122 11.10 -7.39 -0.55
C PHE A 122 12.54 -7.91 -0.78
N GLY A 123 12.99 -8.02 -2.04
CA GLY A 123 14.35 -8.44 -2.39
C GLY A 123 15.44 -7.47 -1.91
N ARG A 124 15.11 -6.21 -1.63
CA ARG A 124 16.04 -5.24 -1.01
C ARG A 124 16.43 -5.60 0.43
N PHE A 125 15.72 -6.52 1.07
CA PHE A 125 16.05 -7.01 2.40
C PHE A 125 17.40 -7.77 2.44
N PHE A 126 17.84 -8.33 1.31
CA PHE A 126 19.12 -9.05 1.19
C PHE A 126 20.08 -8.27 0.28
N PRO A 127 20.69 -7.17 0.77
CA PRO A 127 21.67 -6.44 -0.02
C PRO A 127 22.92 -7.30 -0.21
N PHE A 128 23.16 -7.79 -1.43
CA PHE A 128 24.48 -8.30 -1.78
C PHE A 128 25.45 -7.12 -1.81
N ARG A 129 26.42 -7.10 -0.88
CA ARG A 129 27.48 -6.10 -0.87
C ARG A 129 28.36 -6.28 -2.11
N THR A 130 28.05 -5.61 -3.21
CA THR A 130 29.11 -5.16 -4.11
C THR A 130 29.80 -3.98 -3.42
N ARG A 131 30.85 -4.32 -2.66
CA ARG A 131 31.93 -3.45 -2.15
C ARG A 131 31.63 -1.93 -2.21
N ARG A 132 31.29 -1.36 -1.04
CA ARG A 132 31.41 0.06 -0.65
C ARG A 132 31.17 1.06 -1.78
N ALA A 133 29.96 1.64 -1.82
CA ALA A 133 29.65 2.81 -2.62
C ALA A 133 30.81 3.84 -2.54
N GLY A 134 31.57 3.94 -3.63
CA GLY A 134 32.41 5.10 -3.91
C GLY A 134 31.52 6.32 -4.18
N PRO A 135 32.11 7.51 -4.34
CA PRO A 135 31.34 8.75 -4.42
C PRO A 135 30.33 8.68 -5.56
N THR A 136 29.08 8.93 -5.20
CA THR A 136 27.92 9.30 -6.02
C THR A 136 28.17 9.32 -7.53
N TRP A 137 27.54 8.38 -8.24
CA TRP A 137 27.30 8.51 -9.67
C TRP A 137 26.40 9.74 -9.89
N ARG A 138 27.01 10.89 -10.21
CA ARG A 138 26.31 12.02 -10.82
C ARG A 138 26.02 11.61 -12.27
N PRO A 139 24.77 11.67 -12.74
CA PRO A 139 24.52 11.59 -14.17
C PRO A 139 25.24 12.78 -14.82
N SER A 140 26.18 12.51 -15.72
CA SER A 140 26.75 13.55 -16.57
C SER A 140 25.62 14.12 -17.41
N SER A 141 25.24 15.37 -17.15
CA SER A 141 24.44 16.16 -18.07
C SER A 141 25.26 16.35 -19.34
N SER A 142 25.03 15.51 -20.35
CA SER A 142 25.45 15.76 -21.72
C SER A 142 24.55 16.86 -22.29
N SER A 143 24.80 18.11 -21.91
CA SER A 143 24.42 19.26 -22.73
C SER A 143 25.63 19.60 -23.59
N GLY A 144 25.52 19.26 -24.88
CA GLY A 144 26.42 19.78 -25.89
C GLY A 144 26.38 21.30 -25.92
N GLY A 145 27.51 21.94 -26.21
CA GLY A 145 27.60 23.38 -26.35
C GLY A 145 29.02 23.91 -26.24
N ALA A 146 29.73 23.84 -27.37
CA ALA A 146 30.82 24.72 -27.81
C ALA A 146 31.87 25.22 -26.79
N ALA A 147 33.08 24.66 -26.87
CA ALA A 147 34.29 25.36 -26.49
C ALA A 147 34.89 26.07 -27.71
N SER A 148 34.90 27.41 -27.66
CA SER A 148 35.72 28.33 -28.46
C SER A 148 35.66 29.65 -27.69
N SER A 149 36.71 30.42 -27.41
CA SER A 149 38.13 30.35 -27.67
C SER A 149 38.74 31.54 -26.92
N ILE A 150 39.98 31.37 -26.45
CA ILE A 150 41.03 32.41 -26.40
C ILE A 150 40.89 33.54 -25.36
N ALA A 151 41.92 33.56 -24.51
CA ALA A 151 42.29 34.65 -23.64
C ALA A 151 42.88 35.84 -24.41
N SER A 152 42.59 37.06 -23.95
CA SER A 152 43.45 38.22 -24.17
C SER A 152 43.28 39.23 -23.04
N ARG A 153 44.40 39.54 -22.38
CA ARG A 153 44.59 40.60 -21.36
C ARG A 153 44.47 41.99 -22.01
N SER A 154 44.03 43.01 -21.26
CA SER A 154 44.56 44.41 -21.26
C SER A 154 43.72 45.31 -20.34
N THR A 155 44.22 45.71 -19.16
CA THR A 155 44.65 47.08 -18.75
C THR A 155 43.58 48.02 -18.15
N ALA A 156 43.78 48.28 -16.85
CA ALA A 156 43.73 49.57 -16.13
C ALA A 156 42.61 50.60 -16.39
N SER A 157 41.95 51.05 -15.31
CA SER A 157 41.95 52.47 -14.92
C SER A 157 41.38 52.65 -13.51
N SER A 158 42.07 53.49 -12.73
CA SER A 158 41.85 53.85 -11.32
C SER A 158 40.98 55.10 -11.19
N SER A 159 40.17 55.19 -10.12
CA SER A 159 39.98 56.38 -9.24
C SER A 159 38.76 56.15 -8.33
N ARG A 160 38.89 55.97 -7.00
CA ARG A 160 38.84 57.01 -5.94
C ARG A 160 37.56 57.86 -6.06
N THR A 161 36.65 57.97 -5.08
CA THR A 161 36.85 58.73 -3.83
C THR A 161 35.62 58.64 -2.88
N SER A 162 35.88 58.71 -1.56
CA SER A 162 35.05 59.16 -0.38
C SER A 162 33.71 58.47 -0.03
N ARG A 163 33.52 57.92 1.19
CA ARG A 163 33.22 58.57 2.51
C ARG A 163 31.94 59.44 2.45
N ILE A 164 30.93 59.45 3.35
CA ILE A 164 30.81 59.07 4.78
C ILE A 164 29.33 59.26 5.24
N ARG A 165 28.89 58.51 6.29
CA ARG A 165 27.85 58.76 7.36
C ARG A 165 26.34 58.94 7.04
N THR A 166 25.44 58.16 7.67
CA THR A 166 24.64 58.38 8.93
C THR A 166 23.81 59.68 8.91
N SER A 167 22.53 59.80 9.30
CA SER A 167 21.68 59.13 10.28
C SER A 167 20.21 59.61 10.18
N SER A 168 19.27 58.85 10.77
CA SER A 168 18.11 59.27 11.61
C SER A 168 16.96 60.17 11.07
N SER A 169 15.75 59.58 11.15
CA SER A 169 14.45 60.10 11.65
C SER A 169 13.82 61.38 11.07
N THR A 170 12.62 61.23 10.52
CA THR A 170 11.38 61.86 11.03
C THR A 170 10.19 60.98 10.65
#